data_AF-X1DMP2-F1
#
_entry.id   AF-X1DMP2-F1
#
_cell.length_a   1.000
_cell.length_b   1.000
_cell.length_c   1.000
_cell.angle_alpha   90.00
_cell.angle_beta   90.00
_cell.angle_gamma   90.00
#
_symmetry.space_group_name_H-M   'P 1'
#
loop_
_entity.id
_entity.type
_entity.pdbx_description
1 polymer ?
#
loop_
_entity_poly.entity_id
_entity_poly.type
_entity_poly.pdbx_seq_one_letter_code
_entity_poly.pdbx_strand_id
1 'polypeptide(L)' 'EPGKIIKIKGVEEAKKMEGIYKIHIDRDVKVGEIIKPVIDHTKRKGYVIGIGKTREEAVNRAEKAVKMVEIITK' A
#
# COMPACT_ATOMS: atom_id res chain seq x y z
N GLU A 1 -5.46 -10.59 3.30
CA GLU A 1 -6.18 -10.96 4.55
C GLU A 1 -5.15 -11.24 5.65
N PRO A 2 -5.51 -11.50 6.91
CA PRO A 2 -4.55 -12.01 7.88
C PRO A 2 -3.98 -13.36 7.43
N GLY A 3 -2.69 -13.59 7.64
CA GLY A 3 -2.04 -14.84 7.24
C GLY A 3 -0.57 -14.65 6.90
N LYS A 4 0.06 -15.72 6.40
CA LYS A 4 1.45 -15.66 5.96
C LYS A 4 1.53 -15.00 4.59
N ILE A 5 2.33 -13.95 4.47
CA ILE A 5 2.55 -13.25 3.20
C ILE A 5 3.30 -14.19 2.26
N ILE A 6 2.68 -14.54 1.14
CA ILE A 6 3.29 -15.40 0.11
C ILE A 6 3.76 -14.58 -1.11
N LYS A 7 3.16 -13.41 -1.34
CA LYS A 7 3.52 -12.55 -2.47
C LYS A 7 3.07 -11.11 -2.23
N ILE A 8 3.85 -10.16 -2.72
CA ILE A 8 3.50 -8.74 -2.79
C ILE A 8 3.67 -8.30 -4.25
N LYS A 9 2.68 -7.59 -4.80
CA LYS A 9 2.69 -7.12 -6.20
C LYS A 9 2.38 -5.62 -6.29
N GLY A 10 2.70 -5.01 -7.42
CA GLY A 10 2.25 -3.67 -7.77
C GLY A 10 2.94 -2.52 -7.04
N VAL A 11 3.84 -2.79 -6.09
CA VAL A 11 4.54 -1.74 -5.31
C VAL A 11 5.45 -0.90 -6.20
N GLU A 12 6.23 -1.53 -7.08
CA GLU A 12 7.14 -0.80 -7.97
C GLU A 12 6.39 -0.04 -9.06
N GLU A 13 5.32 -0.62 -9.61
CA GLU A 13 4.46 0.03 -10.60
C GLU A 13 3.73 1.22 -9.98
N ALA A 14 3.19 1.07 -8.77
CA ALA A 14 2.52 2.15 -8.07
C ALA A 14 3.46 3.31 -7.73
N LYS A 15 4.74 3.04 -7.42
CA LYS A 15 5.76 4.09 -7.19
C LYS A 15 6.07 4.90 -8.45
N LYS A 16 5.88 4.33 -9.64
CA LYS A 16 6.13 4.99 -10.93
C LYS A 16 4.92 5.74 -11.47
N MET A 17 3.77 5.64 -10.82
CA MET A 17 2.57 6.35 -11.28
C MET A 17 2.71 7.86 -11.11
N GLU A 18 2.16 8.58 -12.08
CA GLU A 18 2.14 10.03 -12.05
C GLU A 18 1.41 10.54 -10.79
N GLY A 19 2.05 11.50 -10.12
CA GLY A 19 1.48 12.14 -8.94
C GLY A 19 1.51 11.27 -7.69
N ILE A 20 2.29 10.19 -7.66
CA ILE A 20 2.66 9.51 -6.42
C ILE A 20 3.96 10.10 -5.89
N TYR A 21 3.87 10.75 -4.74
CA TYR A 21 5.03 11.34 -4.08
C TYR A 21 5.77 10.30 -3.25
N LYS A 22 5.04 9.48 -2.49
CA LYS A 22 5.65 8.49 -1.60
C LYS A 22 4.73 7.30 -1.37
N ILE A 23 5.31 6.11 -1.45
CA ILE A 23 4.69 4.88 -0.94
C ILE A 23 5.60 4.36 0.17
N HIS A 24 5.04 4.19 1.35
CA HIS A 24 5.70 3.54 2.47
C HIS A 24 4.95 2.27 2.84
N ILE A 25 5.68 1.18 3.00
CA ILE A 25 5.18 -0.09 3.49
C ILE A 25 6.12 -0.48 4.63
N ASP A 26 5.54 -0.89 5.76
CA ASP A 26 6.30 -1.28 6.93
C ASP A 26 7.22 -2.47 6.64
N ARG A 27 8.36 -2.53 7.33
CA ARG A 27 9.40 -3.54 7.07
C ARG A 27 8.96 -4.97 7.41
N ASP A 28 7.93 -5.12 8.23
CA ASP A 28 7.35 -6.41 8.59
C ASP A 28 6.35 -6.92 7.53
N VAL A 29 6.09 -6.15 6.47
CA VAL A 29 5.35 -6.60 5.29
C VAL A 29 6.33 -7.12 4.25
N LYS A 30 6.80 -8.34 4.44
CA LYS A 30 7.66 -9.04 3.48
C LYS A 30 7.24 -10.50 3.35
N VAL A 31 7.58 -11.12 2.22
CA VAL A 31 7.27 -12.54 1.98
C VAL A 31 7.87 -13.39 3.10
N GLY A 32 7.06 -14.28 3.66
CA GLY A 32 7.42 -15.14 4.79
C GLY A 32 6.92 -14.66 6.15
N GLU A 33 6.62 -13.37 6.31
CA GLU A 33 6.08 -12.81 7.57
C GLU A 33 4.56 -13.02 7.69
N ILE A 34 4.05 -12.84 8.91
CA ILE A 34 2.61 -12.95 9.21
C ILE A 34 2.00 -11.56 9.31
N ILE A 35 1.04 -11.26 8.43
CA ILE A 35 0.22 -10.06 8.54
C ILE A 35 -0.96 -10.35 9.48
N LYS A 36 -1.10 -9.52 10.51
CA LYS A 36 -2.17 -9.62 11.51
C LYS A 36 -3.39 -8.78 11.09
N PRO A 37 -4.59 -9.10 11.58
CA PRO A 37 -5.76 -8.26 11.32
C PRO A 37 -5.53 -6.83 11.82
N VAL A 38 -6.04 -5.85 11.07
CA VAL A 38 -6.00 -4.44 11.42
C VAL A 38 -7.13 -4.16 12.41
N ILE A 39 -6.82 -4.20 13.71
CA ILE A 39 -7.79 -3.96 14.79
C ILE A 39 -7.80 -2.49 15.25
N ASP A 40 -6.75 -1.74 14.95
CA ASP A 40 -6.59 -0.33 15.32
C ASP A 40 -5.62 0.39 14.36
N HIS A 41 -5.49 1.71 14.52
CA HIS A 41 -4.68 2.55 13.62
C HIS A 41 -3.17 2.25 13.69
N THR A 42 -2.65 1.73 14.79
CA THR A 42 -1.24 1.31 14.95
C THR A 42 -0.91 0.05 14.16
N LYS A 43 -1.94 -0.69 13.70
CA LYS A 43 -1.79 -1.89 12.88
C LYS A 43 -1.80 -1.62 11.38
N ARG A 44 -1.95 -0.36 10.95
CA ARG A 44 -1.73 0.01 9.54
C ARG A 44 -0.31 -0.34 9.14
N LYS A 45 -0.15 -0.83 7.91
CA LYS A 45 1.10 -1.42 7.41
C LYS A 45 1.80 -0.58 6.34
N GLY A 46 1.36 0.66 6.18
CA GLY A 46 1.86 1.56 5.17
C GLY A 46 0.91 2.70 4.87
N TYR A 47 1.36 3.57 3.97
CA TYR A 47 0.60 4.70 3.47
C TYR A 47 1.06 5.06 2.05
N VAL A 48 0.17 5.74 1.33
CA VAL A 48 0.45 6.35 0.03
C VAL A 48 0.19 7.85 0.13
N ILE A 49 1.10 8.65 -0.40
CA ILE A 49 0.96 10.10 -0.53
C ILE A 49 0.85 10.42 -2.03
N GLY A 50 -0.34 10.84 -2.44
CA GLY A 50 -0.60 11.38 -3.77
C GLY A 50 -0.52 12.91 -3.78
N ILE A 51 -0.13 13.47 -4.93
CA ILE A 51 -0.12 14.90 -5.21
C ILE A 51 -0.94 15.18 -6.47
N GLY A 52 -1.60 16.33 -6.50
CA GLY A 52 -2.47 16.76 -7.58
C GLY A 52 -2.70 18.27 -7.52
N LYS A 53 -3.24 18.83 -8.59
CA LYS A 53 -3.61 20.26 -8.66
C LYS A 53 -4.82 20.57 -7.80
N THR A 54 -5.68 19.58 -7.59
CA THR A 54 -6.81 19.65 -6.65
C THR A 54 -6.71 18.54 -5.60
N ARG A 55 -7.43 18.73 -4.49
CA ARG A 55 -7.58 17.71 -3.45
C ARG A 55 -8.13 16.40 -4.03
N GLU A 56 -9.14 16.47 -4.88
CA GLU A 56 -9.79 15.30 -5.48
C GLU A 56 -8.84 14.53 -6.39
N GLU A 57 -8.01 15.24 -7.15
CA GLU A 57 -6.99 14.62 -7.99
C GLU A 57 -5.95 13.87 -7.15
N ALA A 58 -5.45 14.49 -6.07
CA ALA A 58 -4.50 13.87 -5.17
C ALA A 58 -5.06 12.60 -4.50
N VAL A 59 -6.33 12.66 -4.05
CA VAL A 59 -7.03 11.51 -3.45
C VAL A 59 -7.21 10.40 -4.48
N ASN A 60 -7.73 10.71 -5.67
CA ASN A 60 -7.93 9.72 -6.73
C ASN A 60 -6.63 9.02 -7.15
N ARG A 61 -5.51 9.75 -7.23
CA ARG A 61 -4.19 9.17 -7.53
C ARG A 61 -3.72 8.24 -6.41
N ALA A 62 -3.83 8.67 -5.15
CA ALA A 62 -3.47 7.83 -4.00
C ALA A 62 -4.33 6.55 -3.94
N GLU A 63 -5.63 6.64 -4.16
CA GLU A 63 -6.53 5.48 -4.18
C GLU A 63 -6.20 4.50 -5.31
N LYS A 64 -5.89 4.99 -6.51
CA LYS A 64 -5.44 4.15 -7.63
C LYS A 64 -4.16 3.39 -7.27
N ALA A 65 -3.22 4.04 -6.58
CA ALA A 65 -2.00 3.39 -6.10
C ALA A 65 -2.26 2.32 -5.06
N VAL A 66 -3.14 2.57 -4.10
CA VAL A 66 -3.53 1.55 -3.11
C VAL A 66 -4.16 0.34 -3.80
N LYS A 67 -5.02 0.54 -4.80
CA LYS A 67 -5.67 -0.55 -5.56
C LYS A 67 -4.71 -1.39 -6.40
N MET A 68 -3.57 -0.82 -6.79
CA MET A 68 -2.54 -1.53 -7.56
C MET A 68 -1.66 -2.43 -6.67
N VAL A 69 -1.50 -2.07 -5.39
CA VAL A 69 -0.70 -2.85 -4.44
C VAL A 69 -1.53 -4.01 -3.88
N GLU A 70 -1.08 -5.22 -4.15
CA GLU A 70 -1.75 -6.45 -3.70
C GLU A 70 -0.82 -7.24 -2.78
N ILE A 71 -1.30 -7.54 -1.57
CA ILE A 71 -0.62 -8.42 -0.60
C ILE A 71 -1.40 -9.73 -0.54
N ILE A 72 -0.78 -10.81 -0.99
CA ILE A 72 -1.38 -12.14 -1.06
C ILE A 72 -0.91 -12.96 0.13
N THR A 73 -1.87 -13.57 0.83
CA THR A 73 -1.67 -14.31 2.07
C THR A 73 -2.21 -15.72 1.97
N LYS A 74 -1.63 -16.65 2.74
CA LYS A 74 -2.09 -18.02 2.91
C LYS A 74 -2.21 -18.37 4.39
#